data_AF-A0A102YII9-F1
#
_entry.id   AF-A0A102YII9-F1
#
_cell.length_a   1.000
_cell.length_b   1.000
_cell.length_c   1.000
_cell.angle_alpha   90.00
_cell.angle_beta   90.00
_cell.angle_gamma   90.00
#
_symmetry.space_group_name_H-M   'P 1'
#
loop_
_entity.id
_entity.type
_entity.pdbx_description
1 polymer ?
#
loop_
_entity_poly.entity_id
_entity_poly.type
_entity_poly.pdbx_seq_one_letter_code
_entity_poly.pdbx_strand_id
1 'polypeptide(L)'
;MQIHFPNEAPEYSGRELMLAFPALVNGERVQCHITAEALEDHFGAASPRFEDMVGAFDMHRDRIEAAARRLLSETRAQCVTLRSGYVRFYEANWR
;
A
#
# COMPACT_ATOMS: atom_id res chain seq x y z
N MET A 1 10.30 15.15 5.40
CA MET A 1 10.41 13.73 5.79
C MET A 1 10.86 12.96 4.57
N GLN A 2 11.95 12.21 4.66
CA GLN A 2 12.46 11.43 3.54
C GLN A 2 11.85 10.04 3.58
N ILE A 3 11.08 9.67 2.55
CA ILE A 3 10.39 8.37 2.48
C ILE A 3 10.86 7.64 1.22
N HIS A 4 11.42 6.46 1.42
CA HIS A 4 11.84 5.54 0.35
C HIS A 4 11.10 4.22 0.51
N PHE A 5 10.78 3.56 -0.59
CA PHE A 5 10.22 2.21 -0.56
C PHE A 5 11.24 1.29 -1.20
N PRO A 6 11.78 0.31 -0.46
CA PRO A 6 12.70 -0.65 -1.06
C PRO A 6 11.92 -1.59 -1.98
N ASN A 7 12.57 -2.02 -3.06
CA ASN A 7 11.97 -2.94 -4.04
C ASN A 7 11.97 -4.38 -3.51
N GLU A 8 11.21 -4.60 -2.43
CA GLU A 8 11.06 -5.88 -1.74
C GLU A 8 9.65 -6.41 -1.94
N ALA A 9 9.50 -7.72 -2.15
CA ALA A 9 8.20 -8.34 -2.35
C ALA A 9 7.30 -8.14 -1.11
N PRO A 10 6.00 -7.85 -1.30
CA PRO A 10 5.07 -7.75 -0.19
C PRO A 10 4.82 -9.11 0.47
N GLU A 11 4.62 -9.09 1.79
CA GLU A 11 4.19 -10.26 2.56
C GLU A 11 2.67 -10.39 2.52
N TYR A 12 2.17 -11.55 2.09
CA TYR A 12 0.73 -11.82 2.05
C TYR A 12 0.22 -12.42 3.36
N SER A 13 -0.83 -11.83 3.90
CA SER A 13 -1.62 -12.41 4.99
C SER A 13 -3.02 -12.75 4.51
N GLY A 14 -3.25 -14.04 4.23
CA GLY A 14 -4.58 -14.54 3.84
C GLY A 14 -5.60 -14.50 4.99
N ARG A 15 -5.14 -14.49 6.26
CA ARG A 15 -6.01 -14.36 7.42
C ARG A 15 -6.57 -12.94 7.56
N GLU A 16 -5.69 -11.94 7.40
CA GLU A 16 -6.06 -10.54 7.56
C GLU A 16 -6.48 -9.88 6.24
N LEU A 17 -6.37 -10.60 5.12
CA LEU A 17 -6.67 -10.14 3.76
C LEU A 17 -5.92 -8.86 3.41
N MET A 18 -4.60 -8.87 3.66
CA MET A 18 -3.71 -7.73 3.43
C MET A 18 -2.38 -8.16 2.84
N LEU A 19 -1.76 -7.24 2.10
CA LEU A 19 -0.33 -7.25 1.82
C LEU A 19 0.39 -6.30 2.76
N ALA A 20 1.55 -6.71 3.26
CA ALA A 20 2.43 -5.89 4.06
C ALA A 20 3.71 -5.59 3.27
N PHE A 21 4.11 -4.32 3.21
CA PHE A 21 5.27 -3.89 2.45
C PHE A 21 6.05 -2.81 3.22
N PRO A 22 7.39 -2.79 3.12
CA PRO A 22 8.22 -1.87 3.88
C PRO A 22 8.26 -0.46 3.27
N ALA A 23 8.42 0.53 4.15
CA ALA A 23 8.88 1.87 3.84
C ALA A 23 10.07 2.22 4.74
N LEU A 24 11.00 3.04 4.24
CA LEU A 24 12.06 3.66 5.02
C LEU A 24 11.74 5.13 5.21
N VAL A 25 11.47 5.53 6.46
CA VAL A 25 11.22 6.91 6.83
C VAL A 25 12.42 7.44 7.59
N ASN A 26 13.14 8.40 7.01
CA ASN A 26 14.40 8.94 7.55
C ASN A 26 15.42 7.84 7.91
N GLY A 27 15.42 6.73 7.17
CA GLY A 27 16.27 5.56 7.41
C GLY A 27 15.69 4.50 8.33
N GLU A 28 14.58 4.78 9.04
CA GLU A 28 13.91 3.81 9.90
C GLU A 28 12.86 3.00 9.12
N ARG A 29 12.81 1.69 9.35
CA ARG A 29 11.87 0.81 8.65
C ARG A 29 10.49 0.84 9.31
N VAL A 30 9.48 1.16 8.51
CA VAL A 30 8.07 1.19 8.89
C VAL A 30 7.31 0.20 8.02
N GLN A 31 6.51 -0.67 8.64
CA GLN A 31 5.63 -1.58 7.91
C GLN A 31 4.38 -0.83 7.43
N CYS A 32 4.09 -0.91 6.14
CA CYS A 32 2.85 -0.43 5.55
C CYS A 32 1.98 -1.63 5.16
N HIS A 33 0.67 -1.44 5.12
CA HIS A 33 -0.28 -2.48 4.70
C HIS A 33 -1.21 -1.95 3.63
N ILE A 34 -1.69 -2.82 2.75
CA ILE A 34 -2.80 -2.55 1.83
C ILE A 34 -3.78 -3.71 1.87
N THR A 35 -5.08 -3.41 1.98
CA THR A 35 -6.14 -4.42 2.03
C THR A 35 -6.49 -5.01 0.67
N ALA A 36 -6.95 -6.25 0.67
CA ALA A 36 -7.54 -6.90 -0.51
C ALA A 36 -8.62 -6.02 -1.17
N GLU A 37 -9.56 -5.47 -0.38
CA GLU A 37 -10.60 -4.54 -0.87
C GLU A 37 -10.01 -3.37 -1.67
N ALA A 38 -8.90 -2.79 -1.19
CA ALA A 38 -8.24 -1.68 -1.89
C ALA A 38 -7.59 -2.14 -3.19
N LEU A 39 -6.97 -3.32 -3.19
CA LEU A 39 -6.36 -3.92 -4.39
C LEU A 39 -7.41 -4.28 -5.44
N GLU A 40 -8.56 -4.81 -5.03
CA GLU A 40 -9.67 -5.16 -5.90
C GLU A 40 -10.33 -3.90 -6.49
N ASP A 41 -10.69 -2.94 -5.65
CA ASP A 41 -11.44 -1.73 -6.07
C ASP A 41 -10.62 -0.80 -6.97
N HIS A 42 -9.30 -0.70 -6.76
CA HIS A 42 -8.46 0.37 -7.34
C HIS A 42 -7.31 -0.11 -8.21
N PHE A 43 -6.83 -1.32 -7.98
CA PHE A 43 -5.61 -1.84 -8.57
C PHE A 43 -5.84 -3.14 -9.35
N GLY A 44 -7.10 -3.53 -9.55
CA GLY A 44 -7.48 -4.61 -10.46
C GLY A 44 -7.12 -6.01 -10.00
N ALA A 45 -6.93 -6.25 -8.69
CA ALA A 45 -6.86 -7.61 -8.18
C ALA A 45 -8.19 -8.33 -8.48
N ALA A 46 -8.12 -9.51 -9.09
CA ALA A 46 -9.32 -10.27 -9.45
C ALA A 46 -9.96 -10.98 -8.24
N SER A 47 -9.18 -11.21 -7.18
CA SER A 47 -9.63 -11.88 -5.96
C SER A 47 -8.65 -11.62 -4.80
N PRO A 48 -8.98 -12.02 -3.57
CA PRO A 48 -8.10 -11.85 -2.41
C PRO A 48 -7.06 -12.98 -2.29
N ARG A 49 -6.82 -13.73 -3.37
CA ARG A 49 -5.80 -14.78 -3.43
C ARG A 49 -4.42 -14.17 -3.59
N PHE A 50 -3.42 -14.90 -3.10
CA PHE A 50 -2.01 -14.48 -3.15
C PHE A 50 -1.57 -13.96 -4.52
N GLU A 51 -1.79 -14.74 -5.58
CA GLU A 51 -1.31 -14.41 -6.93
C GLU A 51 -1.95 -13.13 -7.47
N ASP A 52 -3.26 -12.98 -7.31
CA ASP A 52 -4.00 -11.80 -7.78
C ASP A 52 -3.61 -10.53 -6.99
N MET A 53 -3.47 -10.65 -5.67
CA MET A 53 -3.09 -9.51 -4.82
C MET A 53 -1.65 -9.05 -5.08
N VAL A 54 -0.69 -9.99 -5.11
CA VAL A 54 0.72 -9.65 -5.37
C VAL A 54 0.90 -9.14 -6.80
N GLY A 55 0.24 -9.76 -7.78
CA GLY A 55 0.25 -9.30 -9.17
C GLY A 55 -0.28 -7.87 -9.34
N ALA A 56 -1.42 -7.55 -8.71
CA ALA A 56 -1.97 -6.20 -8.70
C ALA A 56 -1.03 -5.19 -8.00
N PHE A 57 -0.42 -5.59 -6.89
CA PHE A 57 0.56 -4.76 -6.18
C PHE A 57 1.76 -4.43 -7.05
N ASP A 58 2.39 -5.43 -7.68
CA ASP A 58 3.58 -5.23 -8.50
C ASP A 58 3.28 -4.39 -9.75
N MET A 59 2.14 -4.64 -10.41
CA MET A 59 1.71 -3.87 -11.59
C MET A 59 1.43 -2.39 -11.28
N HIS A 60 1.07 -2.07 -10.04
CA HIS A 60 0.70 -0.71 -9.62
C HIS A 60 1.54 -0.16 -8.46
N ARG A 61 2.73 -0.73 -8.23
CA ARG A 61 3.61 -0.40 -7.10
C ARG A 61 3.81 1.10 -6.94
N ASP A 62 4.15 1.80 -8.03
CA ASP A 62 4.40 3.25 -7.99
C ASP A 62 3.19 4.06 -7.46
N ARG A 63 1.97 3.66 -7.84
CA ARG A 63 0.73 4.32 -7.40
C ARG A 63 0.42 4.02 -5.93
N ILE A 64 0.62 2.76 -5.52
CA ILE A 64 0.41 2.31 -4.13
C ILE A 64 1.42 3.00 -3.20
N GLU A 65 2.69 3.03 -3.58
CA GLU A 65 3.77 3.70 -2.83
C GLU A 65 3.53 5.21 -2.74
N ALA A 66 3.03 5.86 -3.80
CA ALA A 66 2.67 7.27 -3.75
C ALA A 66 1.53 7.56 -2.76
N ALA A 67 0.49 6.72 -2.74
CA ALA A 67 -0.59 6.80 -1.75
C ALA A 67 -0.09 6.56 -0.32
N ALA A 68 0.77 5.55 -0.12
CA ALA A 68 1.41 5.28 1.17
C ALA A 68 2.28 6.46 1.62
N ARG A 69 3.06 7.06 0.72
CA ARG A 69 3.92 8.23 1.00
C ARG A 69 3.11 9.40 1.53
N ARG A 70 1.95 9.65 0.92
CA ARG A 70 1.03 10.70 1.34
C ARG A 70 0.50 10.42 2.75
N LEU A 71 0.00 9.21 2.98
CA LEU A 71 -0.56 8.82 4.27
C LEU A 71 0.48 8.83 5.40
N LEU A 72 1.70 8.35 5.14
CA LEU A 72 2.81 8.42 6.08
C LEU A 72 3.14 9.88 6.45
N SER A 73 3.13 10.79 5.46
CA SER A 73 3.39 12.21 5.69
C SER A 73 2.31 12.87 6.56
N GLU A 74 1.04 12.49 6.36
CA GLU A 74 -0.11 12.99 7.13
C GLU A 74 -0.13 12.44 8.57
N THR A 75 0.29 11.19 8.75
CA THR A 75 0.30 10.48 10.05
C THR A 75 1.61 10.60 10.81
N ARG A 76 2.59 11.37 10.30
CA ARG A 76 3.94 11.50 10.87
C ARG A 76 4.63 10.14 11.07
N ALA A 77 4.56 9.30 10.03
CA ALA A 77 5.24 8.01 9.94
C ALA A 77 4.75 6.91 10.89
N GLN A 78 3.51 7.00 11.38
CA GLN A 78 2.88 5.86 12.05
C GLN A 78 2.64 4.73 11.06
N CYS A 79 2.53 3.49 11.55
CA CYS A 79 2.20 2.32 10.73
C CYS A 79 0.86 2.58 10.01
N VAL A 80 0.85 2.53 8.68
CA VAL A 80 -0.34 2.87 7.88
C VAL A 80 -0.94 1.65 7.20
N THR A 81 -2.27 1.61 7.15
CA THR A 81 -3.02 0.65 6.32
C THR A 81 -3.78 1.42 5.24
N LEU A 82 -3.42 1.18 3.98
CA LEU A 82 -4.17 1.64 2.82
C LEU A 82 -5.46 0.83 2.69
N ARG A 83 -6.56 1.47 3.09
CA ARG A 83 -7.93 0.96 2.92
C ARG A 83 -8.54 1.58 1.68
N SER A 84 -9.51 0.90 1.06
CA SER A 84 -10.17 1.37 -0.17
C SER A 84 -10.70 2.80 -0.03
N GLY A 85 -11.36 3.13 1.10
CA GLY A 85 -11.83 4.49 1.38
C GLY A 85 -10.74 5.57 1.34
N TYR A 86 -9.52 5.29 1.84
CA TYR A 86 -8.41 6.24 1.73
C TYR A 86 -7.90 6.34 0.29
N VAL A 87 -7.79 5.22 -0.42
CA VAL A 87 -7.35 5.20 -1.82
C VAL A 87 -8.31 6.02 -2.69
N ARG A 88 -9.63 5.86 -2.54
CA ARG A 88 -10.64 6.73 -3.20
C ARG A 88 -10.40 8.20 -2.93
N PHE A 89 -10.20 8.57 -1.65
CA PHE A 89 -9.95 9.96 -1.27
C PHE A 89 -8.66 10.51 -1.91
N TYR A 90 -7.59 9.74 -1.87
CA TYR A 90 -6.30 10.11 -2.47
C TYR A 90 -6.44 10.33 -3.98
N GLU A 91 -7.06 9.40 -4.70
CA GLU A 91 -7.26 9.52 -6.15
C GLU A 91 -8.12 10.73 -6.53
N ALA A 92 -9.18 11.03 -5.76
CA ALA A 92 -10.04 12.19 -6.01
C ALA A 92 -9.34 13.55 -5.78
N ASN A 93 -8.29 13.57 -4.97
CA ASN A 93 -7.55 14.79 -4.61
C ASN A 93 -6.15 14.86 -5.25
N TRP A 94 -5.84 13.92 -6.16
CA TRP A 94 -4.61 13.90 -6.94
C TRP A 94 -4.69 14.98 -8.03
N ARG A 95 -4.11 16.16 -7.75
CA ARG A 95 -3.99 17.30 -8.67
C ARG A 95 -2.53 17.66 -8.88
#